data_AF-A0A2V7JKP2-F1
#
_entry.id   AF-A0A2V7JKP2-F1
#
_cell.length_a   1.000
_cell.length_b   1.000
_cell.length_c   1.000
_cell.angle_alpha   90.00
_cell.angle_beta   90.00
_cell.angle_gamma   90.00
#
_symmetry.space_group_name_H-M   'P 1'
#
loop_
_entity.id
_entity.type
_entity.pdbx_description
1 polymer ?
#
loop_
_entity_poly.entity_id
_entity_poly.type
_entity_poly.pdbx_seq_one_letter_code
_entity_poly.pdbx_strand_id
1 'polypeptide(L)'
;MIGSGDALFGHAVTLTEVNWLAEALAPRDAVFVQCRYRSRAVPGRVSSVGDDTLALDLAQPVRAITPGQSGALYDADGRLLGGGVIS
;
A
#
# COMPACT_ATOMS: atom_id res chain seq x y z
N MET A 1 -5.56 -20.35 11.73
CA MET A 1 -4.12 -20.22 11.44
C MET A 1 -3.87 -18.76 11.11
N ILE A 2 -3.57 -17.94 12.12
CA ILE A 2 -3.20 -16.53 11.93
C ILE A 2 -1.68 -16.51 12.02
N GLY A 3 -1.04 -16.15 10.91
CA GLY A 3 0.39 -16.20 10.73
C GLY A 3 1.15 -15.38 11.76
N SER A 4 2.22 -15.98 12.25
CA SER A 4 3.12 -15.54 13.29
C SER A 4 3.67 -14.12 13.08
N GLY A 5 3.41 -13.22 14.02
CA GLY A 5 4.41 -12.68 14.96
C GLY A 5 5.69 -11.99 14.47
N ASP A 6 5.98 -11.85 13.17
CA ASP A 6 7.22 -11.22 12.70
C ASP A 6 6.96 -10.28 11.51
N ALA A 7 6.60 -9.03 11.81
CA ALA A 7 6.54 -7.96 10.81
C ALA A 7 7.52 -6.86 11.20
N LEU A 8 8.80 -7.21 11.41
CA LEU A 8 9.80 -6.18 11.71
C LEU A 8 10.13 -5.34 10.48
N PHE A 9 9.98 -5.86 9.26
CA PHE A 9 10.08 -5.13 8.00
C PHE A 9 9.35 -5.89 6.89
N GLY A 10 8.34 -5.27 6.28
CA GLY A 10 7.65 -5.83 5.12
C GLY A 10 8.13 -5.19 3.82
N HIS A 11 8.43 -6.02 2.81
CA HIS A 11 8.54 -5.60 1.42
C HIS A 11 7.20 -5.68 0.69
N ALA A 12 6.12 -6.08 1.38
CA ALA A 12 4.80 -6.17 0.81
C ALA A 12 3.79 -5.46 1.72
N VAL A 13 2.80 -4.81 1.10
CA VAL A 13 1.65 -4.20 1.77
C VAL A 13 0.40 -4.63 1.03
N THR A 14 -0.61 -5.03 1.79
CA THR A 14 -1.95 -5.26 1.28
C THR A 14 -2.87 -4.17 1.82
N LEU A 15 -3.58 -3.51 0.91
CA LEU A 15 -4.69 -2.63 1.24
C LEU A 15 -6.00 -3.36 0.96
N THR A 16 -6.95 -3.20 1.88
CA THR A 16 -8.34 -3.62 1.76
C THR A 16 -9.24 -2.38 1.78
N GLU A 17 -10.51 -2.54 1.40
CA GLU A 17 -11.46 -1.42 1.35
C GLU A 17 -10.89 -0.27 0.50
N VAL A 18 -10.28 -0.62 -0.64
CA VAL A 18 -9.57 0.33 -1.49
C VAL A 18 -10.58 1.27 -2.15
N ASN A 19 -10.42 2.56 -1.88
CA ASN A 19 -11.19 3.62 -2.49
C ASN A 19 -10.31 4.45 -3.44
N TRP A 20 -10.65 4.41 -4.73
CA TRP A 20 -9.97 5.17 -5.77
C TRP A 20 -10.57 6.58 -5.92
N LEU A 21 -9.70 7.58 -6.03
CA LEU A 21 -10.05 8.97 -6.33
C LEU A 21 -9.68 9.36 -7.76
N ALA A 22 -8.84 8.55 -8.41
CA ALA A 22 -8.42 8.67 -9.79
C ALA A 22 -8.64 7.32 -10.52
N GLU A 23 -8.03 7.15 -11.69
CA GLU A 23 -8.00 5.87 -12.38
C GLU A 23 -7.38 4.79 -11.50
N ALA A 24 -8.03 3.62 -11.46
CA ALA A 24 -7.55 2.50 -10.68
C ALA A 24 -6.23 1.97 -11.26
N LEU A 25 -5.30 1.60 -10.40
CA LEU A 25 -4.02 1.04 -10.84
C LEU A 25 -4.20 -0.38 -11.39
N ALA A 26 -3.29 -0.77 -12.29
CA ALA A 26 -3.16 -2.10 -12.84
C ALA A 26 -1.93 -2.83 -12.28
N PRO A 27 -1.87 -4.17 -12.37
CA PRO A 27 -0.66 -4.91 -12.02
C PRO A 27 0.57 -4.39 -12.77
N ARG A 28 1.69 -4.28 -12.04
CA ARG A 28 2.99 -3.73 -12.45
C ARG A 28 3.10 -2.21 -12.48
N ASP A 29 2.00 -1.47 -12.25
CA ASP A 29 2.07 -0.02 -12.17
C ASP A 29 2.96 0.44 -11.02
N ALA A 30 3.70 1.52 -11.26
CA ALA A 30 4.50 2.17 -10.24
C ALA A 30 3.61 3.09 -9.39
N VAL A 31 3.80 3.04 -8.08
CA VAL A 31 3.01 3.81 -7.12
C VAL A 31 3.86 4.21 -5.93
N PHE A 32 3.52 5.31 -5.29
CA PHE A 32 4.06 5.69 -4.00
C PHE A 32 3.02 5.41 -2.91
N VAL A 33 3.39 4.62 -1.91
CA VAL A 33 2.48 4.27 -0.81
C VAL A 33 2.95 4.89 0.50
N GLN A 34 2.05 5.61 1.17
CA GLN A 34 2.24 6.12 2.52
C GLN A 34 1.49 5.23 3.49
N CYS A 35 2.20 4.39 4.23
CA CYS A 35 1.59 3.44 5.17
C CYS A 35 1.29 4.03 6.56
N ARG A 36 1.72 5.26 6.84
CA ARG A 36 1.51 5.91 8.14
C ARG A 36 1.39 7.42 7.95
N TYR A 37 0.45 8.01 8.70
CA TYR A 37 0.27 9.45 8.74
C TYR A 37 1.58 10.16 9.11
N ARG A 38 1.99 11.13 8.28
CA ARG A 38 3.26 11.89 8.37
C ARG A 38 4.54 11.12 8.02
N SER A 39 4.46 9.87 7.56
CA SER A 39 5.60 9.19 6.96
C SER A 39 5.78 9.60 5.50
N ARG A 40 7.01 9.55 4.99
CA ARG A 40 7.24 9.71 3.55
C ARG A 40 6.63 8.52 2.80
N ALA A 41 5.98 8.79 1.67
CA ALA A 41 5.54 7.73 0.78
C ALA A 41 6.77 6.99 0.21
N VAL A 42 6.71 5.67 0.19
CA VAL A 42 7.78 4.83 -0.36
C VAL A 42 7.39 4.35 -1.76
N PRO A 43 8.36 4.25 -2.68
CA PRO A 43 8.09 3.68 -3.99
C PRO A 43 7.77 2.19 -3.87
N GLY A 44 6.78 1.76 -4.65
CA GLY A 44 6.38 0.37 -4.79
C GLY A 44 5.78 0.09 -6.16
N ARG A 45 5.38 -1.16 -6.37
CA ARG A 45 4.68 -1.62 -7.56
C ARG A 45 3.46 -2.42 -7.19
N VAL A 46 2.42 -2.31 -7.99
CA VAL A 46 1.24 -3.15 -7.85
C VAL A 46 1.59 -4.59 -8.22
N SER A 47 1.41 -5.51 -7.27
CA SER A 47 1.61 -6.94 -7.50
C SER A 47 0.32 -7.60 -7.95
N SER A 48 -0.83 -7.22 -7.36
CA SER A 48 -2.15 -7.64 -7.80
C SER A 48 -3.25 -6.66 -7.42
N VAL A 49 -4.33 -6.64 -8.20
CA VAL A 49 -5.55 -5.86 -7.97
C VAL A 49 -6.73 -6.83 -7.91
N GLY A 50 -7.52 -6.74 -6.84
CA GLY A 50 -8.80 -7.44 -6.71
C GLY A 50 -9.94 -6.43 -6.53
N ASP A 51 -11.15 -6.93 -6.28
CA ASP A 51 -12.36 -6.08 -6.23
C ASP A 51 -12.25 -4.92 -5.22
N ASP A 52 -11.87 -5.21 -3.97
CA ASP A 52 -11.65 -4.20 -2.92
C ASP A 52 -10.25 -4.31 -2.28
N THR A 53 -9.33 -4.97 -2.97
CA THR A 53 -7.99 -5.26 -2.43
C THR A 53 -6.88 -4.88 -3.40
N LEU A 54 -5.77 -4.38 -2.87
CA LEU A 54 -4.59 -4.00 -3.63
C LEU A 54 -3.36 -4.51 -2.90
N ALA A 55 -2.56 -5.34 -3.57
CA ALA A 55 -1.28 -5.79 -3.06
C ALA A 55 -0.14 -5.05 -3.75
N LEU A 56 0.84 -4.62 -2.95
CA LEU A 56 1.95 -3.79 -3.37
C LEU A 56 3.27 -4.40 -2.92
N ASP A 57 4.23 -4.46 -3.83
CA ASP A 57 5.63 -4.76 -3.55
C ASP A 57 6.40 -3.46 -3.37
N LEU A 58 6.97 -3.26 -2.18
CA LEU A 58 7.69 -2.05 -1.80
C LEU A 58 9.17 -2.17 -2.18
N ALA A 59 9.69 -1.13 -2.84
CA ALA A 59 11.11 -1.06 -3.16
C ALA A 59 11.98 -0.79 -1.92
N GLN A 60 11.38 -0.29 -0.84
CA GLN A 60 12.05 -0.08 0.44
C GLN A 60 11.22 -0.71 1.57
N PRO A 61 11.86 -1.38 2.53
CA PRO A 61 11.14 -2.02 3.61
C PRO A 61 10.51 -0.97 4.54
N VAL A 62 9.24 -1.15 4.88
CA VAL A 62 8.55 -0.27 5.82
C VAL A 62 8.47 -0.96 7.18
N ARG A 63 8.95 -0.27 8.21
CA ARG A 63 8.99 -0.77 9.59
C ARG A 63 7.60 -0.65 10.22
N ALA A 64 7.20 -1.68 10.98
CA ALA A 64 6.01 -1.64 11.85
C ALA A 64 4.71 -1.22 11.14
N ILE A 65 4.42 -1.85 10.00
CA ILE A 65 3.10 -1.77 9.38
C ILE A 65 2.09 -2.33 10.38
N THR A 66 1.28 -1.46 10.98
CA THR A 66 0.27 -1.84 11.97
C THR A 66 -1.05 -2.05 11.23
N PRO A 67 -1.66 -3.25 11.29
CA PRO A 67 -2.98 -3.48 10.69
C PRO A 67 -4.03 -2.49 11.20
N GLY A 68 -4.96 -2.11 10.34
CA GLY A 68 -6.02 -1.14 10.64
C GLY A 68 -5.63 0.33 10.46
N GLN A 69 -4.40 0.63 10.03
CA GLN A 69 -4.02 1.99 9.62
C GLN A 69 -4.41 2.26 8.17
N SER A 70 -4.71 3.52 7.84
CA SER A 70 -4.96 3.89 6.45
C SER A 70 -3.65 4.00 5.66
N GLY A 71 -3.62 3.39 4.48
CA GLY A 71 -2.61 3.58 3.45
C GLY A 71 -3.11 4.53 2.36
N ALA A 72 -2.26 5.47 1.95
CA ALA A 72 -2.55 6.40 0.85
C ALA A 72 -1.63 6.12 -0.35
N LEU A 73 -2.20 6.21 -1.55
CA LEU A 73 -1.53 5.92 -2.82
C LEU A 73 -1.34 7.20 -3.61
N TYR A 74 -0.14 7.42 -4.12
CA TYR A 74 0.23 8.59 -4.88
C TYR A 74 0.92 8.23 -6.20
N ASP A 75 0.76 9.08 -7.21
CA ASP A 75 1.56 9.02 -8.43
C ASP A 75 2.95 9.64 -8.24
N ALA A 76 3.73 9.67 -9.33
CA ALA A 76 5.08 10.26 -9.33
C ALA A 76 5.09 11.78 -9.12
N ASP A 77 3.97 12.46 -9.43
CA ASP A 77 3.80 13.91 -9.23
C ASP A 77 3.29 14.24 -7.81
N GLY A 78 3.01 13.23 -6.98
CA GLY A 78 2.50 13.38 -5.63
C GLY A 78 0.99 13.60 -5.55
N ARG A 79 0.23 13.33 -6.61
CA ARG A 79 -1.23 13.39 -6.59
C ARG A 79 -1.80 12.14 -5.93
N LEU A 80 -2.83 12.33 -5.11
CA LEU A 80 -3.51 11.24 -4.42
C LEU A 80 -4.37 10.45 -5.43
N LEU A 81 -4.03 9.18 -5.63
CA LEU A 81 -4.75 8.26 -6.51
C LEU A 81 -5.88 7.55 -5.77
N GLY A 82 -5.70 7.31 -4.48
CA GLY A 82 -6.64 6.57 -3.65
C GLY A 82 -6.01 6.14 -2.34
N GLY A 83 -6.65 5.20 -1.66
CA GLY A 83 -6.16 4.62 -0.42
C GLY A 83 -7.05 3.51 0.08
N GLY A 84 -6.63 2.87 1.16
CA GLY A 84 -7.37 1.78 1.78
C GLY A 84 -6.88 1.52 3.20
N VAL A 85 -7.37 0.45 3.81
CA VAL A 85 -6.96 -0.01 5.12
C VAL A 85 -5.87 -1.05 4.97
N ILE A 86 -4.77 -0.88 5.70
CA ILE A 86 -3.68 -1.84 5.75
C ILE A 86 -4.12 -3.08 6.52
N SER A 87 -3.99 -4.24 5.89
CA SER A 87 -4.29 -5.56 6.49
C SER A 87 -3.04 -6.42 6.70
#